data_AF-A0A2V4TR08-F1
#
_entry.id   AF-A0A2V4TR08-F1
#
_cell.length_a   1.000
_cell.length_b   1.000
_cell.length_c   1.000
_cell.angle_alpha   90.00
_cell.angle_beta   90.00
_cell.angle_gamma   90.00
#
_symmetry.space_group_name_H-M   'P 1'
#
loop_
_entity.id
_entity.type
_entity.pdbx_description
1 polymer ?
#
loop_
_entity_poly.entity_id
_entity_poly.type
_entity_poly.pdbx_seq_one_letter_code
_entity_poly.pdbx_strand_id
1 'polypeptide(L)'
;MPACRTRGIALNIGGNARTGNPHRVDHRTHGPAMNFDHSSPELNDPLTDEELDFLERFLSGNAVCDDAMDGVMLHGFLTAVISGPNMLMPGTILPWIWDARHATRQPRFLSAGRARKVTGLIFQYWNDINDTLNHCPDLFELPLPTTAREGKEVPVLDEWCEGYCKGIDVDRAAWEPLIERHPEWFNIILLFGTASGYRDLAQRDYTVEQRRSFVLQLAASALNIHRYGCEERRKLMEQGGRPGMIPTGQEPKGRTARQAGRGDPDTQHGMGSQDRFLVDSLGRVTDEAFHPLALSPLATRITQGGTSVDVHIYRAGNHGRDGWVLEIVDASGTSTVWDDPFPTDGAALAEALNTIETHGIASVSGTGPVPVSKH
;
A
#
# COMPACT_ATOMS: atom_id res chain seq x y z
N MET A 1 -1.65 -15.06 -23.27
CA MET A 1 -0.82 -15.11 -22.04
C MET A 1 0.41 -14.24 -22.28
N PRO A 2 0.52 -13.07 -21.64
CA PRO A 2 1.74 -12.28 -21.68
C PRO A 2 2.68 -12.71 -20.54
N ALA A 3 3.97 -12.72 -20.83
CA ALA A 3 5.03 -13.22 -19.95
C ALA A 3 5.55 -12.10 -19.04
N CYS A 4 5.54 -12.34 -17.73
CA CYS A 4 6.19 -11.50 -16.73
C CYS A 4 7.73 -11.67 -16.86
N ARG A 5 8.46 -10.58 -17.16
CA ARG A 5 9.93 -10.60 -17.25
C ARG A 5 10.53 -10.14 -15.92
N THR A 6 11.17 -11.06 -15.23
CA THR A 6 12.03 -10.80 -14.07
C THR A 6 13.27 -10.02 -14.49
N ARG A 7 13.56 -8.85 -13.89
CA ARG A 7 14.84 -8.15 -14.08
C ARG A 7 15.92 -8.82 -13.21
N GLY A 8 16.84 -9.52 -13.86
CA GLY A 8 18.11 -9.93 -13.26
C GLY A 8 19.12 -8.77 -13.31
N ILE A 9 19.71 -8.44 -12.16
CA ILE A 9 20.83 -7.50 -12.05
C ILE A 9 22.08 -8.17 -12.63
N ALA A 10 22.52 -7.74 -13.81
CA ALA A 10 23.77 -8.20 -14.41
C ALA A 10 24.90 -7.22 -14.12
N LEU A 11 25.82 -7.63 -13.23
CA LEU A 11 27.14 -7.01 -13.04
C LEU A 11 27.97 -7.22 -14.32
N ASN A 12 28.35 -6.11 -14.96
CA ASN A 12 29.13 -6.13 -16.20
C ASN A 12 30.63 -6.26 -15.87
N ILE A 13 31.21 -7.45 -16.12
CA ILE A 13 32.67 -7.65 -16.12
C ILE A 13 33.13 -7.63 -17.58
N GLY A 14 33.87 -6.58 -17.94
CA GLY A 14 34.44 -6.40 -19.27
C GLY A 14 35.54 -7.42 -19.60
N GLY A 15 35.59 -7.85 -20.87
CA GLY A 15 36.63 -8.74 -21.36
C GLY A 15 36.62 -8.93 -22.88
N ASN A 16 37.48 -8.16 -23.55
CA ASN A 16 38.25 -8.44 -24.77
C ASN A 16 37.61 -8.89 -26.12
N ALA A 17 37.83 -8.00 -27.10
CA ALA A 17 38.64 -8.20 -28.32
C ALA A 17 38.18 -9.13 -29.48
N ARG A 18 37.88 -8.44 -30.59
CA ARG A 18 38.46 -8.58 -31.96
C ARG A 18 38.11 -9.78 -32.87
N THR A 19 37.77 -9.35 -34.10
CA THR A 19 38.09 -9.87 -35.45
C THR A 19 37.13 -10.86 -36.12
N GLY A 20 36.75 -10.53 -37.36
CA GLY A 20 36.34 -11.50 -38.39
C GLY A 20 35.08 -11.13 -39.18
N ASN A 21 35.22 -10.37 -40.27
CA ASN A 21 34.34 -10.40 -41.45
C ASN A 21 35.25 -10.83 -42.63
N PRO A 22 34.79 -11.48 -43.72
CA PRO A 22 34.01 -10.77 -44.75
C PRO A 22 33.04 -11.60 -45.64
N HIS A 23 32.24 -10.83 -46.41
CA HIS A 23 31.49 -11.14 -47.65
C HIS A 23 30.08 -11.76 -47.44
N ARG A 24 29.00 -11.24 -48.03
CA ARG A 24 28.82 -10.89 -49.46
C ARG A 24 27.67 -9.90 -49.69
N VAL A 25 27.81 -9.14 -50.77
CA VAL A 25 26.99 -8.03 -51.29
C VAL A 25 25.70 -8.52 -51.94
N ASP A 26 24.59 -7.79 -51.76
CA ASP A 26 23.61 -7.59 -52.84
C ASP A 26 22.94 -6.21 -52.74
N HIS A 27 22.98 -5.50 -53.87
CA HIS A 27 22.43 -4.15 -54.08
C HIS A 27 20.95 -4.22 -54.45
N ARG A 28 20.08 -3.47 -53.74
CA ARG A 28 18.89 -2.85 -54.34
C ARG A 28 18.64 -1.46 -53.72
N THR A 29 18.63 -0.48 -54.61
CA THR A 29 18.33 0.95 -54.41
C THR A 29 16.86 1.17 -54.06
N HIS A 30 16.55 1.77 -52.91
CA HIS A 30 15.29 2.48 -52.62
C HIS A 30 15.64 3.77 -51.86
N GLY A 31 15.00 4.90 -52.24
CA GLY A 31 15.29 6.24 -51.73
C GLY A 31 15.10 6.43 -50.22
N PRO A 32 15.48 7.58 -49.65
CA PRO A 32 15.47 7.76 -48.21
C PRO A 32 14.02 7.81 -47.71
N ALA A 33 13.55 6.71 -47.12
CA ALA A 33 12.40 6.73 -46.24
C ALA A 33 12.80 7.43 -44.96
N MET A 34 12.26 8.63 -44.74
CA MET A 34 12.25 9.28 -43.43
C MET A 34 11.41 8.40 -42.48
N ASN A 35 12.07 7.50 -41.77
CA ASN A 35 11.46 6.79 -40.65
C ASN A 35 11.31 7.79 -39.50
N PHE A 36 10.16 8.44 -39.44
CA PHE A 36 9.67 8.98 -38.18
C PHE A 36 9.21 7.80 -37.34
N ASP A 37 10.13 7.29 -36.52
CA ASP A 37 9.80 6.39 -35.43
C ASP A 37 8.98 7.18 -34.39
N HIS A 38 7.68 7.23 -34.61
CA HIS A 38 6.71 7.57 -33.59
C HIS A 38 6.36 6.29 -32.84
N SER A 39 7.32 5.78 -32.07
CA SER A 39 7.01 4.82 -31.00
C SER A 39 6.14 5.57 -29.99
N SER A 40 4.83 5.36 -30.11
CA SER A 40 3.90 5.73 -29.06
C SER A 40 4.31 4.93 -27.83
N PRO A 41 4.52 5.54 -26.65
CA PRO A 41 4.81 4.75 -25.45
C PRO A 41 3.68 3.74 -25.28
N GLU A 42 4.01 2.46 -25.26
CA GLU A 42 3.03 1.41 -25.07
C GLU A 42 2.39 1.63 -23.69
N LEU A 43 1.10 1.98 -23.68
CA LEU A 43 0.32 2.35 -22.49
C LEU A 43 0.22 1.25 -21.40
N ASN A 44 0.99 0.17 -21.53
CA ASN A 44 0.98 -1.03 -20.69
C ASN A 44 2.36 -1.39 -20.11
N ASP A 45 3.41 -0.61 -20.38
CA ASP A 45 4.70 -0.83 -19.73
C ASP A 45 4.70 -0.17 -18.32
N PRO A 46 5.35 -0.79 -17.31
CA PRO A 46 5.54 -0.17 -16.01
C PRO A 46 6.23 1.19 -16.08
N LEU A 47 5.88 2.10 -15.17
CA LEU A 47 6.57 3.38 -15.01
C LEU A 47 8.06 3.14 -14.86
N THR A 48 8.84 3.89 -15.63
CA THR A 48 10.28 3.97 -15.41
C THR A 48 10.59 4.87 -14.21
N ASP A 49 11.75 4.67 -13.58
CA ASP A 49 12.21 5.52 -12.48
C ASP A 49 12.26 7.01 -12.89
N GLU A 50 12.64 7.31 -14.14
CA GLU A 50 12.67 8.68 -14.67
C GLU A 50 11.26 9.31 -14.80
N GLU A 51 10.26 8.49 -15.13
CA GLU A 51 8.87 8.91 -15.24
C GLU A 51 8.23 9.12 -13.88
N LEU A 52 8.54 8.24 -12.91
CA LEU A 52 8.13 8.39 -11.53
C LEU A 52 8.73 9.65 -10.92
N ASP A 53 10.05 9.86 -11.07
CA ASP A 53 10.76 11.08 -10.66
C ASP A 53 10.12 12.34 -11.26
N PHE A 54 9.74 12.28 -12.54
CA PHE A 54 9.08 13.40 -13.21
C PHE A 54 7.70 13.69 -12.60
N LEU A 55 6.92 12.65 -12.31
CA LEU A 55 5.61 12.78 -11.70
C LEU A 55 5.72 13.34 -10.28
N GLU A 56 6.61 12.79 -9.44
CA GLU A 56 6.85 13.27 -8.09
C GLU A 56 7.30 14.73 -8.06
N ARG A 57 8.24 15.13 -8.93
CA ARG A 57 8.65 16.54 -9.04
C ARG A 57 7.51 17.46 -9.47
N PHE A 58 6.56 16.97 -10.26
CA PHE A 58 5.38 17.75 -10.62
C PHE A 58 4.43 17.91 -9.43
N LEU A 59 4.16 16.83 -8.70
CA LEU A 59 3.28 16.79 -7.53
C LEU A 59 3.83 17.59 -6.34
N SER A 60 5.15 17.70 -6.21
CA SER A 60 5.80 18.54 -5.19
C SER A 60 6.14 19.95 -5.69
N GLY A 61 5.69 20.29 -6.90
CA GLY A 61 6.00 21.56 -7.56
C GLY A 61 4.94 22.64 -7.36
N ASN A 62 5.27 23.88 -7.72
CA ASN A 62 4.36 25.03 -7.65
C ASN A 62 3.19 25.00 -8.65
N ALA A 63 3.08 23.93 -9.44
CA ALA A 63 1.99 23.72 -10.39
C ALA A 63 0.72 23.24 -9.68
N VAL A 64 0.86 22.61 -8.51
CA VAL A 64 -0.26 22.13 -7.68
C VAL A 64 -0.34 22.97 -6.40
N CYS A 65 -1.36 22.71 -5.58
CA CYS A 65 -1.50 23.37 -4.28
C CYS A 65 -0.79 22.59 -3.16
N ASP A 66 -0.64 23.21 -1.99
CA ASP A 66 0.07 22.61 -0.85
C ASP A 66 -0.62 21.35 -0.29
N ASP A 67 -1.93 21.15 -0.56
CA ASP A 67 -2.66 19.94 -0.18
C ASP A 67 -2.74 18.91 -1.33
N ALA A 68 -1.92 19.04 -2.37
CA ALA A 68 -1.81 18.01 -3.39
C ALA A 68 -1.12 16.76 -2.83
N MET A 69 -1.50 15.58 -3.32
CA MET A 69 -0.83 14.33 -2.92
C MET A 69 0.60 14.33 -3.44
N ASP A 70 1.55 13.97 -2.58
CA ASP A 70 2.89 13.58 -3.02
C ASP A 70 2.89 12.13 -3.58
N GLY A 71 4.05 11.65 -4.04
CA GLY A 71 4.16 10.30 -4.62
C GLY A 71 3.77 9.18 -3.64
N VAL A 72 4.11 9.34 -2.36
CA VAL A 72 3.87 8.34 -1.31
C VAL A 72 2.38 8.27 -0.98
N MET A 73 1.75 9.42 -0.77
CA MET A 73 0.32 9.56 -0.53
C MET A 73 -0.48 9.11 -1.76
N LEU A 74 -0.04 9.44 -2.97
CA LEU A 74 -0.66 8.99 -4.21
C LEU A 74 -0.65 7.45 -4.30
N HIS A 75 0.46 6.79 -4.00
CA HIS A 75 0.52 5.32 -4.02
C HIS A 75 -0.50 4.72 -3.05
N GLY A 76 -0.57 5.21 -1.80
CA GLY A 76 -1.54 4.75 -0.80
C GLY A 76 -2.99 4.97 -1.24
N PHE A 77 -3.28 6.15 -1.81
CA PHE A 77 -4.59 6.50 -2.35
C PHE A 77 -5.00 5.58 -3.51
N LEU A 78 -4.14 5.39 -4.50
CA LEU A 78 -4.39 4.50 -5.64
C LEU A 78 -4.59 3.05 -5.18
N THR A 79 -3.78 2.58 -4.22
CA THR A 79 -3.93 1.24 -3.64
C THR A 79 -5.33 1.06 -3.03
N ALA A 80 -5.81 2.01 -2.23
CA ALA A 80 -7.16 1.97 -1.67
C ALA A 80 -8.24 1.99 -2.76
N VAL A 81 -8.10 2.89 -3.74
CA VAL A 81 -9.04 3.02 -4.86
C VAL A 81 -9.17 1.72 -5.66
N ILE A 82 -8.05 1.05 -5.95
CA ILE A 82 -8.01 -0.24 -6.67
C ILE A 82 -8.63 -1.36 -5.83
N SER A 83 -8.35 -1.36 -4.53
CA SER A 83 -8.81 -2.38 -3.60
C SER A 83 -10.31 -2.25 -3.28
N GLY A 84 -10.87 -1.04 -3.42
CA GLY A 84 -12.14 -0.66 -2.84
C GLY A 84 -13.37 -1.42 -3.35
N PRO A 85 -14.45 -1.52 -2.55
CA PRO A 85 -15.62 -2.34 -2.90
C PRO A 85 -16.30 -1.95 -4.21
N ASN A 86 -16.30 -0.65 -4.51
CA ASN A 86 -16.87 -0.07 -5.72
C ASN A 86 -15.79 0.44 -6.67
N MET A 87 -16.11 0.46 -7.96
CA MET A 87 -15.23 1.02 -8.99
C MET A 87 -15.35 2.55 -9.01
N LEU A 88 -14.22 3.22 -8.85
CA LEU A 88 -14.13 4.67 -8.99
C LEU A 88 -13.70 5.03 -10.41
N MET A 89 -14.47 5.91 -11.07
CA MET A 89 -14.08 6.39 -12.39
C MET A 89 -12.81 7.26 -12.29
N PRO A 90 -11.90 7.19 -13.28
CA PRO A 90 -10.70 8.04 -13.34
C PRO A 90 -10.96 9.53 -13.14
N GLY A 91 -12.07 10.06 -13.69
CA GLY A 91 -12.43 11.47 -13.51
C GLY A 91 -12.83 11.84 -12.07
N THR A 92 -13.27 10.86 -11.28
CA THR A 92 -13.67 11.04 -9.87
C THR A 92 -12.46 11.21 -8.96
N ILE A 93 -11.34 10.55 -9.28
CA ILE A 93 -10.17 10.52 -8.40
C ILE A 93 -9.17 11.65 -8.66
N LEU A 94 -9.08 12.16 -9.89
CA LEU A 94 -8.12 13.21 -10.26
C LEU A 94 -8.22 14.48 -9.38
N PRO A 95 -9.43 15.03 -9.08
CA PRO A 95 -9.54 16.20 -8.22
C PRO A 95 -8.92 16.00 -6.82
N TRP A 96 -9.01 14.79 -6.28
CA TRP A 96 -8.43 14.45 -4.97
C TRP A 96 -6.91 14.36 -5.00
N ILE A 97 -6.30 14.05 -6.14
CA ILE A 97 -4.83 14.07 -6.28
C ILE A 97 -4.31 15.51 -6.24
N TRP A 98 -5.06 16.45 -6.84
CA TRP A 98 -4.66 17.87 -6.92
C TRP A 98 -4.92 18.68 -5.67
N ASP A 99 -5.93 18.27 -4.89
CA ASP A 99 -6.41 18.92 -3.68
C ASP A 99 -7.02 17.83 -2.79
N ALA A 100 -6.18 17.12 -2.03
CA ALA A 100 -6.60 16.01 -1.20
C ALA A 100 -7.67 16.44 -0.18
N ARG A 101 -7.63 17.71 0.25
CA ARG A 101 -8.55 18.26 1.24
C ARG A 101 -9.95 18.42 0.71
N HIS A 102 -10.08 19.14 -0.40
CA HIS A 102 -11.38 19.64 -0.85
C HIS A 102 -11.76 19.23 -2.28
N ALA A 103 -10.82 18.68 -3.07
CA ALA A 103 -11.03 18.38 -4.48
C ALA A 103 -11.54 19.57 -5.31
N THR A 104 -11.19 20.80 -4.91
CA THR A 104 -11.68 22.03 -5.56
C THR A 104 -10.63 22.71 -6.41
N ARG A 105 -9.35 22.60 -6.05
CA ARG A 105 -8.25 23.23 -6.77
C ARG A 105 -7.78 22.33 -7.92
N GLN A 106 -7.32 22.98 -8.98
CA GLN A 106 -6.83 22.34 -10.20
C GLN A 106 -5.36 22.71 -10.43
N PRO A 107 -4.56 21.81 -11.03
CA PRO A 107 -3.17 22.07 -11.36
C PRO A 107 -3.03 23.13 -12.45
N ARG A 108 -1.97 23.92 -12.37
CA ARG A 108 -1.53 24.87 -13.38
C ARG A 108 -0.60 24.20 -14.38
N PHE A 109 -1.18 23.63 -15.43
CA PHE A 109 -0.39 23.10 -16.53
C PHE A 109 0.14 24.22 -17.45
N LEU A 110 1.45 24.17 -17.77
CA LEU A 110 2.08 25.10 -18.71
C LEU A 110 1.58 24.90 -20.16
N SER A 111 1.07 23.70 -20.48
CA SER A 111 0.52 23.37 -21.79
C SER A 111 -0.40 22.16 -21.72
N ALA A 112 -1.28 21.99 -22.72
CA ALA A 112 -2.09 20.79 -22.88
C ALA A 112 -1.23 19.52 -23.05
N GLY A 113 -0.03 19.64 -23.63
CA GLY A 113 0.93 18.54 -23.72
C GLY A 113 1.40 18.08 -22.34
N ARG A 114 1.73 19.02 -21.45
CA ARG A 114 2.13 18.72 -20.07
C ARG A 114 0.98 18.10 -19.26
N ALA A 115 -0.25 18.61 -19.43
CA ALA A 115 -1.44 18.05 -18.80
C ALA A 115 -1.66 16.58 -19.17
N ARG A 116 -1.59 16.26 -20.48
CA ARG A 116 -1.70 14.88 -20.98
C ARG A 116 -0.59 13.98 -20.45
N LYS A 117 0.66 14.46 -20.41
CA LYS A 117 1.79 13.68 -19.89
C LYS A 117 1.59 13.32 -18.42
N VAL A 118 1.34 14.30 -17.55
CA VAL A 118 1.17 14.06 -16.10
C VAL A 118 -0.02 13.15 -15.83
N THR A 119 -1.16 13.40 -16.49
CA THR A 119 -2.36 12.57 -16.33
C THR A 119 -2.12 11.14 -16.82
N GLY A 120 -1.41 10.97 -17.93
CA GLY A 120 -1.01 9.66 -18.45
C GLY A 120 -0.14 8.89 -17.46
N LEU A 121 0.85 9.56 -16.85
CA LEU A 121 1.72 8.95 -15.84
C LEU A 121 0.96 8.49 -14.59
N ILE A 122 -0.03 9.25 -14.12
CA ILE A 122 -0.87 8.82 -13.00
C ILE A 122 -1.63 7.53 -13.33
N PHE A 123 -2.15 7.41 -14.55
CA PHE A 123 -2.88 6.21 -14.96
C PHE A 123 -1.98 5.01 -15.23
N GLN A 124 -0.78 5.27 -15.77
CA GLN A 124 0.22 4.22 -15.88
C GLN A 124 0.62 3.73 -14.49
N TYR A 125 0.83 4.63 -13.51
CA TYR A 125 1.14 4.25 -12.14
C TYR A 125 -0.01 3.50 -11.45
N TRP A 126 -1.26 3.91 -11.68
CA TRP A 126 -2.43 3.15 -11.27
C TRP A 126 -2.37 1.73 -11.83
N ASN A 127 -2.14 1.58 -13.14
CA ASN A 127 -2.11 0.27 -13.80
C ASN A 127 -0.99 -0.60 -13.23
N ASP A 128 0.17 -0.03 -12.95
CA ASP A 128 1.30 -0.75 -12.35
C ASP A 128 0.97 -1.31 -10.97
N ILE A 129 0.35 -0.48 -10.11
CA ILE A 129 -0.12 -0.90 -8.78
C ILE A 129 -1.18 -1.98 -8.94
N ASN A 130 -2.14 -1.79 -9.85
CA ASN A 130 -3.22 -2.75 -10.09
C ASN A 130 -2.68 -4.10 -10.57
N ASP A 131 -1.75 -4.09 -11.53
CA ASP A 131 -1.17 -5.31 -12.09
C ASP A 131 -0.30 -6.02 -11.05
N THR A 132 0.46 -5.27 -10.25
CA THR A 132 1.22 -5.83 -9.13
C THR A 132 0.28 -6.50 -8.12
N LEU A 133 -0.78 -5.81 -7.66
CA LEU A 133 -1.74 -6.35 -6.71
C LEU A 133 -2.48 -7.60 -7.23
N ASN A 134 -2.77 -7.68 -8.54
CA ASN A 134 -3.54 -8.78 -9.13
C ASN A 134 -2.69 -9.96 -9.62
N HIS A 135 -1.46 -9.70 -10.07
CA HIS A 135 -0.66 -10.69 -10.80
C HIS A 135 0.69 -10.98 -10.15
N CYS A 136 1.23 -10.04 -9.38
CA CYS A 136 2.55 -10.14 -8.76
C CYS A 136 2.50 -9.65 -7.30
N PRO A 137 1.62 -10.16 -6.43
CA PRO A 137 1.45 -9.64 -5.07
C PRO A 137 2.72 -9.74 -4.22
N ASP A 138 3.59 -10.71 -4.51
CA ASP A 138 4.90 -10.88 -3.85
C ASP A 138 5.90 -9.73 -4.18
N LEU A 139 5.63 -8.97 -5.24
CA LEU A 139 6.40 -7.80 -5.65
C LEU A 139 5.76 -6.48 -5.20
N PHE A 140 4.69 -6.53 -4.40
CA PHE A 140 4.05 -5.33 -3.89
C PHE A 140 4.95 -4.67 -2.84
N GLU A 141 5.46 -3.49 -3.16
CA GLU A 141 6.32 -2.69 -2.28
C GLU A 141 5.65 -1.37 -1.89
N LEU A 142 5.90 -0.94 -0.65
CA LEU A 142 5.45 0.37 -0.16
C LEU A 142 6.57 1.39 -0.39
N PRO A 143 6.33 2.50 -1.13
CA PRO A 143 7.35 3.51 -1.40
C PRO A 143 7.55 4.44 -0.18
N LEU A 144 7.96 3.87 0.97
CA LEU A 144 8.06 4.60 2.22
C LEU A 144 9.43 5.30 2.34
N PRO A 145 9.48 6.62 2.53
CA PRO A 145 10.71 7.30 2.86
C PRO A 145 11.18 6.91 4.27
N THR A 146 12.47 7.05 4.54
CA THR A 146 13.05 6.82 5.87
C THR A 146 13.39 8.13 6.55
N THR A 147 13.33 8.13 7.88
CA THR A 147 13.79 9.22 8.73
C THR A 147 14.70 8.69 9.83
N ALA A 148 15.56 9.55 10.37
CA ALA A 148 16.47 9.18 11.46
C ALA A 148 15.77 9.36 12.82
N ARG A 149 15.63 8.26 13.57
CA ARG A 149 15.14 8.27 14.96
C ARG A 149 16.12 7.49 15.82
N GLU A 150 16.60 8.11 16.90
CA GLU A 150 17.60 7.51 17.80
C GLU A 150 18.85 6.99 17.07
N GLY A 151 19.26 7.69 16.00
CA GLY A 151 20.41 7.29 15.17
C GLY A 151 20.17 6.06 14.27
N LYS A 152 18.94 5.53 14.21
CA LYS A 152 18.53 4.45 13.31
C LYS A 152 17.58 4.98 12.24
N GLU A 153 17.68 4.46 11.02
CA GLU A 153 16.70 4.71 9.97
C GLU A 153 15.41 3.93 10.26
N VAL A 154 14.29 4.66 10.25
CA VAL A 154 12.93 4.13 10.40
C VAL A 154 12.05 4.59 9.24
N PRO A 155 11.22 3.70 8.67
CA PRO A 155 10.24 4.08 7.67
C PRO A 155 9.21 5.09 8.22
N VAL A 156 8.78 6.01 7.38
CA VAL A 156 7.66 6.93 7.61
C VAL A 156 6.44 6.34 6.92
N LEU A 157 5.36 6.10 7.69
CA LEU A 157 4.15 5.44 7.19
C LEU A 157 3.00 6.44 6.95
N ASP A 158 3.14 7.64 7.53
CA ASP A 158 2.11 8.67 7.66
C ASP A 158 1.49 8.99 6.28
N GLU A 159 2.29 9.44 5.30
CA GLU A 159 1.81 9.91 4.00
C GLU A 159 1.07 8.81 3.23
N TRP A 160 1.60 7.57 3.24
CA TRP A 160 0.97 6.44 2.56
C TRP A 160 -0.38 6.10 3.20
N CYS A 161 -0.44 6.08 4.54
CA CYS A 161 -1.64 5.75 5.28
C CYS A 161 -2.70 6.86 5.16
N GLU A 162 -2.29 8.13 5.14
CA GLU A 162 -3.17 9.27 4.85
C GLU A 162 -3.80 9.14 3.46
N GLY A 163 -3.00 8.77 2.45
CA GLY A 163 -3.48 8.48 1.10
C GLY A 163 -4.52 7.35 1.08
N TYR A 164 -4.23 6.23 1.74
CA TYR A 164 -5.15 5.09 1.82
C TYR A 164 -6.46 5.47 2.51
N CYS A 165 -6.39 6.16 3.66
CA CYS A 165 -7.56 6.69 4.37
C CYS A 165 -8.37 7.64 3.48
N LYS A 166 -7.71 8.44 2.65
CA LYS A 166 -8.40 9.30 1.70
C LYS A 166 -9.18 8.50 0.67
N GLY A 167 -8.63 7.39 0.18
CA GLY A 167 -9.34 6.48 -0.74
C GLY A 167 -10.57 5.83 -0.11
N ILE A 168 -10.50 5.50 1.18
CA ILE A 168 -11.65 5.04 1.96
C ILE A 168 -12.73 6.13 2.04
N ASP A 169 -12.33 7.37 2.34
CA ASP A 169 -13.25 8.51 2.55
C ASP A 169 -14.05 8.88 1.28
N VAL A 170 -13.52 8.59 0.08
CA VAL A 170 -14.24 8.81 -1.20
C VAL A 170 -15.56 8.02 -1.27
N ASP A 171 -15.61 6.82 -0.68
CA ASP A 171 -16.82 5.98 -0.64
C ASP A 171 -16.96 5.24 0.70
N ARG A 172 -16.88 6.00 1.79
CA ARG A 172 -16.82 5.45 3.15
C ARG A 172 -17.92 4.43 3.45
N ALA A 173 -19.15 4.70 3.02
CA ALA A 173 -20.28 3.85 3.31
C ALA A 173 -20.11 2.43 2.72
N ALA A 174 -19.42 2.30 1.58
CA ALA A 174 -19.13 0.99 1.01
C ALA A 174 -18.02 0.24 1.77
N TRP A 175 -17.10 0.98 2.40
CA TRP A 175 -16.00 0.41 3.18
C TRP A 175 -16.40 -0.04 4.59
N GLU A 176 -17.41 0.58 5.20
CA GLU A 176 -17.86 0.30 6.57
C GLU A 176 -18.07 -1.20 6.87
N PRO A 177 -18.78 -2.00 6.04
CA PRO A 177 -18.95 -3.42 6.30
C PRO A 177 -17.65 -4.24 6.34
N LEU A 178 -16.64 -3.84 5.55
CA LEU A 178 -15.33 -4.49 5.55
C LEU A 178 -14.53 -4.09 6.80
N ILE A 179 -14.55 -2.81 7.16
CA ILE A 179 -13.90 -2.30 8.37
C ILE A 179 -14.48 -2.96 9.62
N GLU A 180 -15.80 -3.11 9.71
CA GLU A 180 -16.46 -3.79 10.83
C GLU A 180 -16.12 -5.27 10.91
N ARG A 181 -15.97 -5.94 9.75
CA ARG A 181 -15.68 -7.37 9.68
C ARG A 181 -14.22 -7.71 9.96
N HIS A 182 -13.30 -6.86 9.50
CA HIS A 182 -11.86 -7.06 9.58
C HIS A 182 -11.14 -5.81 10.12
N PRO A 183 -11.47 -5.33 11.33
CA PRO A 183 -10.86 -4.12 11.89
C PRO A 183 -9.33 -4.24 12.01
N GLU A 184 -8.82 -5.45 12.18
CA GLU A 184 -7.40 -5.74 12.28
C GLU A 184 -6.59 -5.35 11.03
N TRP A 185 -7.20 -5.40 9.83
CA TRP A 185 -6.55 -4.98 8.58
C TRP A 185 -6.42 -3.46 8.48
N PHE A 186 -7.21 -2.71 9.22
CA PHE A 186 -7.20 -1.24 9.16
C PHE A 186 -6.38 -0.62 10.30
N ASN A 187 -5.90 -1.41 11.26
CA ASN A 187 -5.19 -0.92 12.44
C ASN A 187 -4.03 0.03 12.10
N ILE A 188 -3.07 -0.42 11.27
CA ILE A 188 -1.90 0.41 10.92
C ILE A 188 -2.29 1.57 10.01
N ILE A 189 -3.19 1.32 9.05
CA ILE A 189 -3.70 2.33 8.12
C ILE A 189 -4.34 3.50 8.89
N LEU A 190 -5.21 3.20 9.86
CA LEU A 190 -5.88 4.22 10.66
C LEU A 190 -4.96 4.84 11.70
N LEU A 191 -4.02 4.08 12.27
CA LEU A 191 -3.06 4.58 13.25
C LEU A 191 -2.17 5.68 12.66
N PHE A 192 -1.72 5.53 11.41
CA PHE A 192 -0.85 6.49 10.75
C PHE A 192 -1.58 7.48 9.82
N GLY A 193 -2.81 7.17 9.41
CA GLY A 193 -3.57 7.99 8.45
C GLY A 193 -4.67 8.87 9.03
N THR A 194 -4.89 8.87 10.36
CA THR A 194 -6.00 9.62 11.00
C THR A 194 -5.59 10.44 12.21
N ALA A 195 -6.41 11.45 12.55
CA ALA A 195 -6.17 12.33 13.69
C ALA A 195 -6.16 11.61 15.03
N SER A 196 -7.11 10.68 15.19
CA SER A 196 -7.18 9.78 16.33
C SER A 196 -5.94 8.91 16.42
N GLY A 197 -5.53 8.28 15.33
CA GLY A 197 -4.34 7.44 15.28
C GLY A 197 -3.08 8.20 15.68
N TYR A 198 -2.90 9.42 15.18
CA TYR A 198 -1.76 10.25 15.54
C TYR A 198 -1.74 10.63 17.02
N ARG A 199 -2.90 10.91 17.63
CA ARG A 199 -3.01 11.14 19.07
C ARG A 199 -2.64 9.89 19.89
N ASP A 200 -2.94 8.70 19.39
CA ASP A 200 -2.56 7.45 20.04
C ASP A 200 -1.07 7.16 19.89
N LEU A 201 -0.49 7.44 18.71
CA LEU A 201 0.95 7.40 18.48
C LEU A 201 1.71 8.33 19.43
N ALA A 202 1.17 9.52 19.70
CA ALA A 202 1.80 10.48 20.62
C ALA A 202 1.81 10.02 22.09
N GLN A 203 0.92 9.09 22.46
CA GLN A 203 0.82 8.56 23.83
C GLN A 203 1.63 7.28 24.06
N ARG A 204 2.16 6.69 22.99
CA ARG A 204 2.85 5.40 23.04
C ARG A 204 4.26 5.53 22.49
N ASP A 205 5.22 4.95 23.20
CA ASP A 205 6.58 4.87 22.69
C ASP A 205 6.77 3.54 21.96
N TYR A 206 6.81 3.62 20.64
CA TYR A 206 7.05 2.46 19.78
C TYR A 206 8.55 2.36 19.47
N THR A 207 9.13 1.19 19.73
CA THR A 207 10.53 0.93 19.42
C THR A 207 10.78 0.96 17.91
N VAL A 208 12.05 1.11 17.52
CA VAL A 208 12.47 1.05 16.13
C VAL A 208 12.08 -0.28 15.48
N GLU A 209 12.22 -1.38 16.20
CA GLU A 209 11.89 -2.72 15.74
C GLU A 209 10.37 -2.89 15.56
N GLN A 210 9.54 -2.33 16.45
CA GLN A 210 8.09 -2.31 16.29
C GLN A 210 7.66 -1.47 15.07
N ARG A 211 8.27 -0.31 14.84
CA ARG A 211 7.97 0.49 13.64
C ARG A 211 8.33 -0.23 12.35
N ARG A 212 9.42 -1.02 12.36
CA ARG A 212 9.79 -1.85 11.21
C ARG A 212 8.78 -2.97 10.95
N SER A 213 8.25 -3.60 12.00
CA SER A 213 7.20 -4.62 11.84
C SER A 213 5.86 -4.05 11.35
N PHE A 214 5.60 -2.76 11.56
CA PHE A 214 4.41 -2.09 10.99
C PHE A 214 4.42 -2.05 9.47
N VAL A 215 5.59 -1.98 8.83
CA VAL A 215 5.68 -2.00 7.36
C VAL A 215 5.17 -3.33 6.80
N LEU A 216 5.58 -4.44 7.41
CA LEU A 216 5.12 -5.77 7.01
C LEU A 216 3.61 -5.94 7.24
N GLN A 217 3.11 -5.46 8.38
CA GLN A 217 1.67 -5.48 8.67
C GLN A 217 0.87 -4.61 7.71
N LEU A 218 1.39 -3.44 7.33
CA LEU A 218 0.75 -2.53 6.39
C LEU A 218 0.65 -3.17 4.99
N ALA A 219 1.74 -3.76 4.51
CA ALA A 219 1.77 -4.46 3.22
C ALA A 219 0.80 -5.64 3.21
N ALA A 220 0.84 -6.50 4.25
CA ALA A 220 -0.08 -7.62 4.39
C ALA A 220 -1.54 -7.16 4.46
N SER A 221 -1.82 -6.06 5.15
CA SER A 221 -3.16 -5.47 5.23
C SER A 221 -3.66 -5.03 3.86
N ALA A 222 -2.84 -4.30 3.09
CA ALA A 222 -3.20 -3.86 1.75
C ALA A 222 -3.53 -5.05 0.82
N LEU A 223 -2.70 -6.10 0.86
CA LEU A 223 -2.92 -7.32 0.08
C LEU A 223 -4.18 -8.09 0.51
N ASN A 224 -4.43 -8.19 1.82
CA ASN A 224 -5.64 -8.83 2.36
C ASN A 224 -6.91 -8.10 1.93
N ILE A 225 -6.92 -6.77 2.07
CA ILE A 225 -8.03 -5.92 1.68
C ILE A 225 -8.29 -6.02 0.16
N HIS A 226 -7.24 -5.94 -0.66
CA HIS A 226 -7.36 -6.07 -2.12
C HIS A 226 -7.96 -7.43 -2.51
N ARG A 227 -7.41 -8.51 -1.98
CA ARG A 227 -7.89 -9.88 -2.24
C ARG A 227 -9.36 -10.06 -1.85
N TYR A 228 -9.74 -9.55 -0.68
CA TYR A 228 -11.14 -9.56 -0.24
C TYR A 228 -12.04 -8.76 -1.19
N GLY A 229 -11.64 -7.55 -1.58
CA GLY A 229 -12.40 -6.70 -2.50
C GLY A 229 -12.61 -7.36 -3.86
N CYS A 230 -11.56 -7.96 -4.43
CA CYS A 230 -11.66 -8.73 -5.68
C CYS A 230 -12.64 -9.91 -5.57
N GLU A 231 -12.57 -10.64 -4.46
CA GLU A 231 -13.41 -11.80 -4.21
C GLU A 231 -14.89 -11.43 -4.05
N GLU A 232 -15.21 -10.36 -3.31
CA GLU A 232 -16.60 -9.89 -3.17
C GLU A 232 -17.17 -9.37 -4.48
N ARG A 233 -16.37 -8.63 -5.27
CA ARG A 233 -16.79 -8.19 -6.62
C ARG A 233 -17.05 -9.39 -7.53
N ARG A 234 -16.22 -10.44 -7.46
CA ARG A 234 -16.40 -11.69 -8.21
C ARG A 234 -17.71 -12.38 -7.83
N LYS A 235 -17.97 -12.60 -6.52
CA LYS A 235 -19.22 -13.21 -6.04
C LYS A 235 -20.45 -12.41 -6.46
N LEU A 236 -20.39 -11.09 -6.39
CA LEU A 236 -21.47 -10.20 -6.82
C LEU A 236 -21.77 -10.38 -8.32
N MET A 237 -20.73 -10.45 -9.16
CA MET A 237 -20.88 -10.69 -10.60
C MET A 237 -21.48 -12.07 -10.92
N GLU A 238 -21.08 -13.10 -10.18
CA GLU A 238 -21.64 -14.46 -10.33
C GLU A 238 -23.14 -14.54 -9.97
N GLN A 239 -23.58 -13.69 -9.05
CA GLN A 239 -24.98 -13.55 -8.66
C GLN A 239 -25.78 -12.64 -9.62
N GLY A 240 -25.18 -12.19 -10.72
CA GLY A 240 -25.79 -11.29 -11.70
C GLY A 240 -25.82 -9.81 -11.30
N GLY A 241 -25.20 -9.47 -10.16
CA GLY A 241 -24.97 -8.09 -9.74
C GLY A 241 -23.81 -7.44 -10.49
N ARG A 242 -23.60 -6.14 -10.26
CA ARG A 242 -22.42 -5.40 -10.74
C ARG A 242 -21.87 -4.55 -9.59
N PRO A 243 -20.54 -4.44 -9.44
CA PRO A 243 -19.96 -3.49 -8.50
C PRO A 243 -20.53 -2.09 -8.75
N GLY A 244 -20.74 -1.31 -7.68
CA GLY A 244 -21.13 0.07 -7.83
C GLY A 244 -20.10 0.83 -8.65
N MET A 245 -20.56 1.72 -9.53
CA MET A 245 -19.71 2.62 -10.28
C MET A 245 -19.98 4.03 -9.75
N ILE A 246 -18.96 4.71 -9.22
CA ILE A 246 -19.11 6.09 -8.75
C ILE A 246 -18.72 7.05 -9.89
N PRO A 247 -19.70 7.72 -10.52
CA PRO A 247 -19.45 8.58 -11.66
C PRO A 247 -18.83 9.91 -11.23
N THR A 248 -18.14 10.54 -12.17
CA THR A 248 -17.63 11.91 -12.02
C THR A 248 -18.80 12.86 -11.76
N GLY A 249 -18.87 13.50 -10.59
CA GLY A 249 -19.80 14.62 -10.34
C GLY A 249 -20.91 14.43 -9.29
N GLN A 250 -20.85 13.43 -8.39
CA GLN A 250 -21.59 13.57 -7.14
C GLN A 250 -20.79 14.46 -6.18
N GLU A 251 -21.18 15.74 -6.08
CA GLU A 251 -20.78 16.58 -4.96
C GLU A 251 -21.03 15.81 -3.65
N PRO A 252 -20.06 15.76 -2.72
CA PRO A 252 -20.36 15.32 -1.37
C PRO A 252 -21.45 16.25 -0.85
N LYS A 253 -22.64 15.73 -0.56
CA LYS A 253 -23.68 16.50 0.13
C LYS A 253 -23.09 16.91 1.47
N GLY A 254 -22.57 18.13 1.54
CA GLY A 254 -22.00 18.70 2.75
C GLY A 254 -23.04 18.61 3.86
N ARG A 255 -22.77 17.76 4.86
CA ARG A 255 -23.44 17.89 6.15
C ARG A 255 -22.98 19.22 6.72
N THR A 256 -23.87 20.20 6.69
CA THR A 256 -23.72 21.47 7.37
C THR A 256 -23.60 21.21 8.87
N ALA A 257 -22.38 21.01 9.36
CA ALA A 257 -22.07 21.13 10.76
C ALA A 257 -22.18 22.62 11.12
N ARG A 258 -23.29 22.99 11.75
CA ARG A 258 -23.46 24.30 12.38
C ARG A 258 -22.35 24.47 13.42
N GLN A 259 -21.29 25.22 13.11
CA GLN A 259 -20.43 25.80 14.12
C GLN A 259 -21.21 26.90 14.84
N ALA A 260 -21.75 26.57 16.00
CA ALA A 260 -22.17 27.54 17.00
C ALA A 260 -21.07 27.60 18.06
N GLY A 261 -20.36 28.73 18.15
CA GLY A 261 -19.34 28.94 19.17
C GLY A 261 -18.52 30.20 18.94
N ARG A 262 -19.06 31.33 19.39
CA ARG A 262 -18.38 32.64 19.51
C ARG A 262 -17.29 32.55 20.59
N GLY A 263 -16.07 33.03 20.32
CA GLY A 263 -15.02 33.26 21.31
C GLY A 263 -13.89 34.12 20.73
N ASP A 264 -13.60 35.24 21.39
CA ASP A 264 -12.71 36.36 21.00
C ASP A 264 -11.24 35.98 20.72
N PRO A 265 -10.50 36.81 19.95
CA PRO A 265 -9.07 36.63 19.70
C PRO A 265 -8.22 37.35 20.76
N ASP A 266 -7.26 36.63 21.33
CA ASP A 266 -5.92 37.13 21.75
C ASP A 266 -5.37 36.25 22.88
N THR A 267 -4.39 35.39 22.60
CA THR A 267 -3.11 35.34 23.34
C THR A 267 -2.06 34.54 22.55
N GLN A 268 -0.79 34.90 22.76
CA GLN A 268 0.38 34.74 21.92
C GLN A 268 0.97 33.32 21.79
N HIS A 269 1.57 33.11 20.60
CA HIS A 269 2.72 32.28 20.22
C HIS A 269 3.25 31.23 21.21
N GLY A 270 3.02 29.96 20.85
CA GLY A 270 3.74 28.79 21.37
C GLY A 270 3.76 27.66 20.33
N MET A 271 4.92 27.48 19.70
CA MET A 271 5.44 26.23 19.14
C MET A 271 4.49 25.33 18.31
N GLY A 272 4.42 25.60 16.99
CA GLY A 272 4.35 24.60 15.93
C GLY A 272 3.22 23.55 15.99
N SER A 273 1.97 24.00 15.93
CA SER A 273 0.86 23.13 15.48
C SER A 273 1.08 22.78 14.01
N GLN A 274 1.75 21.68 13.71
CA GLN A 274 1.72 21.08 12.38
C GLN A 274 0.29 20.64 12.12
N ASP A 275 -0.41 21.42 11.31
CA ASP A 275 -1.74 21.13 10.77
C ASP A 275 -1.63 19.96 9.77
N ARG A 276 -1.32 18.76 10.30
CA ARG A 276 -1.20 17.52 9.53
C ARG A 276 -2.57 17.16 8.97
N PHE A 277 -2.58 16.63 7.75
CA PHE A 277 -3.76 16.26 6.99
C PHE A 277 -4.47 15.06 7.63
N LEU A 278 -5.16 15.31 8.74
CA LEU A 278 -5.77 14.25 9.51
C LEU A 278 -7.25 14.19 9.14
N VAL A 279 -7.69 13.06 8.59
CA VAL A 279 -9.09 12.79 8.24
C VAL A 279 -9.92 12.74 9.53
N ASP A 280 -10.30 13.91 10.06
CA ASP A 280 -11.08 14.07 11.29
C ASP A 280 -12.51 13.52 11.10
N SER A 281 -12.93 13.36 9.83
CA SER A 281 -14.19 12.79 9.39
C SER A 281 -14.37 11.33 9.81
N LEU A 282 -13.28 10.55 9.96
CA LEU A 282 -13.38 9.12 10.31
C LEU A 282 -13.91 8.87 11.73
N GLY A 283 -14.00 9.91 12.57
CA GLY A 283 -14.52 9.81 13.93
C GLY A 283 -13.58 8.98 14.82
N ARG A 284 -13.72 9.12 16.15
CA ARG A 284 -13.05 8.19 17.07
C ARG A 284 -13.45 6.77 16.67
N VAL A 285 -12.48 5.92 16.33
CA VAL A 285 -12.61 4.50 16.64
C VAL A 285 -12.98 4.47 18.12
N THR A 286 -14.17 4.00 18.47
CA THR A 286 -14.54 3.87 19.88
C THR A 286 -13.44 3.06 20.57
N ASP A 287 -13.11 3.33 21.84
CA ASP A 287 -12.08 2.57 22.57
C ASP A 287 -12.35 1.04 22.55
N GLU A 288 -13.57 0.65 22.18
CA GLU A 288 -14.05 -0.72 21.97
C GLU A 288 -13.76 -1.32 20.57
N ALA A 289 -13.40 -0.53 19.56
CA ALA A 289 -13.16 -1.00 18.19
C ALA A 289 -11.69 -0.92 17.76
N PHE A 290 -10.83 -0.25 18.54
CA PHE A 290 -9.38 -0.27 18.34
C PHE A 290 -8.79 -1.38 19.21
N HIS A 291 -8.58 -2.54 18.61
CA HIS A 291 -7.89 -3.66 19.25
C HIS A 291 -6.54 -3.86 18.56
N PRO A 292 -5.54 -3.02 18.87
CA PRO A 292 -4.20 -3.20 18.33
C PRO A 292 -3.73 -4.59 18.75
N LEU A 293 -3.29 -5.39 17.79
CA LEU A 293 -2.69 -6.68 18.08
C LEU A 293 -1.51 -6.45 19.02
N ALA A 294 -1.56 -7.02 20.23
CA ALA A 294 -0.41 -7.01 21.11
C ALA A 294 0.56 -8.05 20.58
N LEU A 295 1.60 -7.59 19.89
CA LEU A 295 2.67 -8.41 19.34
C LEU A 295 3.63 -8.83 20.45
N SER A 296 4.07 -10.08 20.43
CA SER A 296 5.10 -10.55 21.34
C SER A 296 6.47 -10.03 20.90
N PRO A 297 7.35 -9.64 21.84
CA PRO A 297 8.77 -9.38 21.54
C PRO A 297 9.53 -10.64 21.09
N LEU A 298 8.93 -11.82 21.19
CA LEU A 298 9.49 -13.10 20.74
C LEU A 298 9.21 -13.40 19.27
N ALA A 299 8.41 -12.58 18.58
CA ALA A 299 8.24 -12.66 17.14
C ALA A 299 9.61 -12.47 16.45
N THR A 300 9.97 -13.38 15.55
CA THR A 300 11.34 -13.49 15.03
C THR A 300 11.38 -14.19 13.68
N ARG A 301 12.48 -14.05 12.96
CA ARG A 301 12.75 -14.82 11.74
C ARG A 301 13.58 -16.05 12.05
N ILE A 302 13.19 -17.20 11.49
CA ILE A 302 13.94 -18.45 11.59
C ILE A 302 14.45 -18.83 10.20
N THR A 303 15.75 -19.16 10.11
CA THR A 303 16.37 -19.61 8.87
C THR A 303 17.01 -20.98 9.08
N GLN A 304 16.65 -21.95 8.24
CA GLN A 304 17.22 -23.30 8.25
C GLN A 304 17.44 -23.77 6.81
N GLY A 305 18.67 -24.18 6.48
CA GLY A 305 19.00 -24.74 5.16
C GLY A 305 18.78 -23.80 3.97
N GLY A 306 18.81 -22.47 4.19
CA GLY A 306 18.56 -21.46 3.15
C GLY A 306 17.09 -21.05 2.99
N THR A 307 16.15 -21.76 3.62
CA THR A 307 14.74 -21.36 3.72
C THR A 307 14.54 -20.48 4.96
N SER A 308 13.75 -19.42 4.84
CA SER A 308 13.42 -18.53 5.96
C SER A 308 11.92 -18.41 6.12
N VAL A 309 11.47 -18.36 7.37
CA VAL A 309 10.08 -18.10 7.76
C VAL A 309 10.04 -17.04 8.86
N ASP A 310 9.00 -16.23 8.86
CA ASP A 310 8.72 -15.22 9.88
C ASP A 310 7.69 -15.77 10.87
N VAL A 311 8.10 -15.83 12.14
CA VAL A 311 7.26 -16.27 13.26
C VAL A 311 6.59 -15.05 13.88
N HIS A 312 5.28 -14.97 13.71
CA HIS A 312 4.42 -13.94 14.25
C HIS A 312 3.68 -14.48 15.47
N ILE A 313 3.78 -13.76 16.60
CA ILE A 313 3.11 -14.13 17.84
C ILE A 313 2.34 -12.90 18.33
N TYR A 314 1.03 -13.00 18.46
CA TYR A 314 0.20 -11.84 18.76
C TYR A 314 -1.09 -12.19 19.50
N ARG A 315 -1.74 -11.21 20.12
CA ARG A 315 -3.09 -11.35 20.68
C ARG A 315 -3.99 -10.22 20.20
N ALA A 316 -5.23 -10.54 19.83
CA ALA A 316 -6.27 -9.57 19.52
C ALA A 316 -6.98 -9.14 20.81
N GLY A 317 -7.15 -7.82 21.01
CA GLY A 317 -7.94 -7.29 22.12
C GLY A 317 -9.41 -7.67 21.97
N ASN A 318 -10.02 -8.07 23.09
CA ASN A 318 -11.45 -8.33 23.35
C ASN A 318 -12.27 -8.99 22.22
N HIS A 319 -12.32 -10.33 22.24
CA HIS A 319 -13.56 -11.13 22.37
C HIS A 319 -13.18 -12.63 22.40
N GLY A 320 -13.01 -13.20 23.60
CA GLY A 320 -13.21 -14.63 23.86
C GLY A 320 -12.06 -15.62 23.61
N ARG A 321 -10.89 -15.21 23.11
CA ARG A 321 -9.67 -16.04 23.15
C ARG A 321 -8.62 -15.38 24.05
N ASP A 322 -8.62 -15.73 25.33
CA ASP A 322 -7.50 -15.42 26.23
C ASP A 322 -6.28 -16.26 25.80
N GLY A 323 -5.33 -15.66 25.09
CA GLY A 323 -4.06 -16.30 24.73
C GLY A 323 -3.37 -15.70 23.51
N TRP A 324 -2.20 -16.25 23.18
CA TRP A 324 -1.32 -15.83 22.08
C TRP A 324 -1.57 -16.69 20.85
N VAL A 325 -1.81 -16.05 19.72
CA VAL A 325 -1.88 -16.70 18.40
C VAL A 325 -0.48 -16.84 17.86
N LEU A 326 -0.18 -18.02 17.30
CA LEU A 326 1.02 -18.29 16.53
C LEU A 326 0.68 -18.35 15.05
N GLU A 327 1.43 -17.60 14.26
CA GLU A 327 1.36 -17.59 12.81
C GLU A 327 2.79 -17.66 12.25
N ILE A 328 3.04 -18.54 11.29
CA ILE A 328 4.31 -18.63 10.58
C ILE A 328 4.07 -18.32 9.12
N VAL A 329 4.76 -17.30 8.61
CA VAL A 329 4.65 -16.83 7.23
C VAL A 329 5.95 -17.13 6.50
N ASP A 330 5.88 -17.80 5.34
CA ASP A 330 7.06 -18.02 4.53
C ASP A 330 7.38 -16.83 3.60
N ALA A 331 8.49 -16.92 2.88
CA ALA A 331 8.92 -15.88 1.93
C ALA A 331 7.95 -15.65 0.75
N SER A 332 6.99 -16.56 0.52
CA SER A 332 5.93 -16.43 -0.49
C SER A 332 4.62 -15.88 0.09
N GLY A 333 4.62 -15.46 1.35
CA GLY A 333 3.42 -14.98 2.04
C GLY A 333 2.42 -16.09 2.39
N THR A 334 2.79 -17.37 2.25
CA THR A 334 1.94 -18.48 2.69
C THR A 334 2.00 -18.57 4.20
N SER A 335 0.82 -18.53 4.84
CA SER A 335 0.68 -18.51 6.30
C SER A 335 0.20 -19.86 6.84
N THR A 336 0.86 -20.33 7.90
CA THR A 336 0.41 -21.42 8.76
C THR A 336 0.01 -20.84 10.11
N VAL A 337 -1.27 -20.96 10.46
CA VAL A 337 -1.83 -20.44 11.72
C VAL A 337 -2.28 -21.60 12.59
N TRP A 338 -1.98 -21.52 13.88
CA TRP A 338 -2.47 -22.47 14.88
C TRP A 338 -3.86 -22.04 15.36
N ASP A 339 -4.80 -22.98 15.40
CA ASP A 339 -6.20 -22.69 15.74
C ASP A 339 -6.37 -22.35 17.23
N ASP A 340 -5.64 -23.07 18.09
CA ASP A 340 -5.71 -22.94 19.54
C ASP A 340 -4.69 -21.90 20.06
N PRO A 341 -5.13 -20.93 20.89
CA PRO A 341 -4.26 -19.91 21.43
C PRO A 341 -3.37 -20.47 22.55
N PHE A 342 -2.12 -20.01 22.61
CA PHE A 342 -1.15 -20.39 23.61
C PHE A 342 -1.29 -19.56 24.89
N PRO A 343 -1.05 -20.15 26.08
CA PRO A 343 -1.16 -19.42 27.35
C PRO A 343 -0.08 -18.33 27.52
N THR A 344 1.07 -18.47 26.86
CA THR A 344 2.17 -17.50 26.85
C THR A 344 2.77 -17.40 25.46
N ASP A 345 3.37 -16.26 25.14
CA ASP A 345 4.13 -16.08 23.90
C ASP A 345 5.37 -16.98 23.84
N GLY A 346 5.98 -17.28 25.00
CA GLY A 346 7.04 -18.28 25.09
C GLY A 346 6.59 -19.68 24.69
N ALA A 347 5.35 -20.08 25.02
CA ALA A 347 4.79 -21.36 24.58
C ALA A 347 4.51 -21.37 23.07
N ALA A 348 4.03 -20.26 22.51
CA ALA A 348 3.87 -20.10 21.06
C ALA A 348 5.22 -20.22 20.33
N LEU A 349 6.27 -19.53 20.80
CA LEU A 349 7.60 -19.64 20.19
C LEU A 349 8.18 -21.06 20.33
N ALA A 350 8.01 -21.70 21.48
CA ALA A 350 8.46 -23.06 21.70
C ALA A 350 7.80 -24.05 20.73
N GLU A 351 6.50 -23.88 20.46
CA GLU A 351 5.78 -24.71 19.49
C GLU A 351 6.28 -24.49 18.05
N ALA A 352 6.54 -23.23 17.66
CA ALA A 352 7.14 -22.91 16.37
C ALA A 352 8.49 -23.60 16.17
N LEU A 353 9.37 -23.50 17.18
CA LEU A 353 10.69 -24.12 17.17
C LEU A 353 10.59 -25.65 17.13
N ASN A 354 9.74 -26.23 17.97
CA ASN A 354 9.54 -27.68 18.04
C ASN A 354 8.99 -28.25 16.72
N THR A 355 8.05 -27.55 16.09
CA THR A 355 7.51 -27.94 14.78
C THR A 355 8.59 -27.93 13.72
N ILE A 356 9.41 -26.87 13.66
CA ILE A 356 10.50 -26.76 12.68
C ILE A 356 11.60 -27.79 12.94
N GLU A 357 11.94 -28.06 14.20
CA GLU A 357 12.93 -29.07 14.58
C GLU A 357 12.46 -30.49 14.24
N THR A 358 11.20 -30.81 14.52
CA THR A 358 10.65 -32.16 14.37
C THR A 358 10.26 -32.48 12.92
N HIS A 359 9.68 -31.52 12.21
CA HIS A 359 9.07 -31.73 10.89
C HIS A 359 9.78 -30.99 9.75
N GLY A 360 10.80 -30.19 10.08
CA GLY A 360 11.52 -29.35 9.13
C GLY A 360 10.77 -28.08 8.77
N ILE A 361 11.53 -27.03 8.42
CA ILE A 361 10.98 -25.71 8.05
C ILE A 361 10.00 -25.75 6.87
N ALA A 362 10.13 -26.72 5.97
CA ALA A 362 9.22 -26.91 4.83
C ALA A 362 7.80 -27.32 5.25
N SER A 363 7.61 -27.86 6.47
CA SER A 363 6.29 -28.27 6.97
C SER A 363 5.38 -27.11 7.39
N VAL A 364 5.95 -25.91 7.51
CA VAL A 364 5.28 -24.64 7.84
C VAL A 364 5.43 -23.60 6.73
N SER A 365 5.88 -24.06 5.55
CA SER A 365 6.03 -23.27 4.33
C SER A 365 5.17 -23.88 3.21
N GLY A 366 4.65 -23.07 2.28
CA GLY A 366 3.79 -23.46 1.16
C GLY A 366 4.44 -24.38 0.11
N THR A 367 5.66 -24.84 0.35
CA THR A 367 6.36 -25.85 -0.47
C THR A 367 5.85 -27.29 -0.24
N GLY A 368 4.91 -27.49 0.70
CA GLY A 368 4.17 -28.75 0.92
C GLY A 368 2.67 -28.63 0.55
N PRO A 369 1.90 -29.74 0.49
CA PRO A 369 0.55 -29.70 -0.06
C PRO A 369 -0.46 -29.03 0.90
N VAL A 370 -1.05 -27.91 0.44
CA VAL A 370 -2.23 -27.15 0.93
C VAL A 370 -2.10 -26.59 2.38
N PRO A 371 -2.59 -25.36 2.68
CA PRO A 371 -2.53 -24.81 4.04
C PRO A 371 -3.33 -25.69 5.00
N VAL A 372 -2.68 -26.17 6.05
CA VAL A 372 -3.29 -26.98 7.10
C VAL A 372 -3.45 -26.10 8.33
N SER A 373 -4.68 -25.77 8.71
CA SER A 373 -4.99 -25.37 10.08
C SER A 373 -4.52 -26.49 11.01
N LYS A 374 -3.59 -26.17 11.90
CA LYS A 374 -3.11 -27.13 12.91
C LYS A 374 -3.91 -26.91 14.20
N HIS A 375 -4.51 -28.00 14.67
CA HIS A 375 -5.17 -28.09 15.97
C HIS A 375 -4.14 -28.18 17.10
#